data_AF-A0A5N3S739-F1
#
_entry.id   AF-A0A5N3S739-F1
#
_cell.length_a   1.000
_cell.length_b   1.000
_cell.length_c   1.000
_cell.angle_alpha   90.00
_cell.angle_beta   90.00
_cell.angle_gamma   90.00
#
_symmetry.space_group_name_H-M   'P 1'
#
loop_
_entity.id
_entity.type
_entity.pdbx_description
1 polymer ?
#
loop_
_entity_poly.entity_id
_entity_poly.type
_entity_poly.pdbx_seq_one_letter_code
_entity_poly.pdbx_strand_id
1 'polypeptide(L)'
;MFEKFTLAERNYWFIRSGKNSGEFFKHFKDSSLIAIGHADNFGLDFKNSHFLTKDEKRKVLATALVQMNNEARTPSEIGSSKRQLERFLTHINKDDIILTINSDNQILAGKVTSTVYFDTTVILPNHAHDETPKECNYNLRLDVDWGRVKDRKFLPYVVDKTLRSPLTVSQLDKPDQLQALNHWLFPIHFTNNEACCTLKISTTQGIQNRNLSKLSLALDELELLSEYLSTKDSFILSEYQHFADTHRDNYQYTITAQHVFMSPGHQNIQVFGSFRKQQIFALLLTAIFATTPLNASEENEGDIVLSNQHIEIASNFVSNEYQLNSIKETLEIIVPEGEFSPSVEESDDDFAPSIPDEHTIL
;
A
#
# COMPACT_ATOMS: atom_id res chain seq x y z
N MET A 1 17.70 -0.51 2.62
CA MET A 1 17.33 -0.55 4.06
C MET A 1 15.80 -0.34 4.18
N PHE A 2 15.07 -0.58 5.30
CA PHE A 2 13.61 -0.28 5.46
C PHE A 2 13.28 1.23 5.45
N GLU A 3 14.05 2.00 4.70
CA GLU A 3 13.98 3.44 4.64
C GLU A 3 12.59 3.89 4.20
N LYS A 4 11.94 4.61 5.12
CA LYS A 4 10.60 5.20 5.00
C LYS A 4 9.39 4.27 5.19
N PHE A 5 9.52 3.19 5.95
CA PHE A 5 8.34 2.55 6.54
C PHE A 5 7.95 3.08 7.92
N THR A 6 8.65 4.08 8.46
CA THR A 6 8.05 4.93 9.48
C THR A 6 6.88 5.68 8.84
N LEU A 7 5.66 5.45 9.32
CA LEU A 7 4.44 6.18 8.93
C LEU A 7 4.48 7.65 9.41
N ALA A 8 5.64 8.33 9.32
CA ALA A 8 5.74 9.76 9.62
C ALA A 8 4.70 10.53 8.78
N GLU A 9 3.81 11.23 9.48
CA GLU A 9 2.71 12.12 9.06
C GLU A 9 2.25 12.07 7.58
N ARG A 10 2.00 10.88 7.02
CA ARG A 10 1.42 10.74 5.68
C ARG A 10 -0.11 10.75 5.77
N ASN A 11 -0.75 11.57 4.95
CA ASN A 11 -2.21 11.58 4.87
C ASN A 11 -2.69 10.65 3.76
N TYR A 12 -3.91 10.13 3.96
CA TYR A 12 -4.59 9.29 2.99
C TYR A 12 -5.77 10.05 2.42
N TRP A 13 -5.86 10.06 1.09
CA TRP A 13 -6.87 10.78 0.35
C TRP A 13 -7.60 9.84 -0.58
N PHE A 14 -8.91 9.97 -0.67
CA PHE A 14 -9.70 9.40 -1.74
C PHE A 14 -10.01 10.49 -2.75
N ILE A 15 -9.58 10.28 -4.00
CA ILE A 15 -9.91 11.15 -5.13
C ILE A 15 -10.66 10.37 -6.20
N ARG A 16 -11.90 10.79 -6.48
CA ARG A 16 -12.74 10.18 -7.51
C ARG A 16 -12.26 10.60 -8.90
N SER A 17 -12.04 9.63 -9.79
CA SER A 17 -11.59 9.87 -11.16
C SER A 17 -12.74 10.30 -12.09
N GLY A 18 -13.28 11.49 -11.84
CA GLY A 18 -14.37 12.07 -12.63
C GLY A 18 -15.75 11.96 -11.99
N LYS A 19 -16.77 12.47 -12.68
CA LYS A 19 -18.12 12.65 -12.12
C LYS A 19 -18.96 11.38 -12.25
N ASN A 20 -18.71 10.56 -13.27
CA ASN A 20 -19.46 9.34 -13.56
C ASN A 20 -18.75 8.09 -13.04
N SER A 21 -18.61 7.96 -11.72
CA SER A 21 -18.10 6.72 -11.10
C SER A 21 -16.72 6.26 -11.57
N GLY A 22 -15.81 7.19 -11.87
CA GLY A 22 -14.41 6.86 -12.17
C GLY A 22 -14.04 6.75 -13.65
N GLU A 23 -14.74 7.51 -14.50
CA GLU A 23 -14.56 7.60 -15.96
C GLU A 23 -13.12 7.92 -16.42
N PHE A 24 -12.29 8.54 -15.57
CA PHE A 24 -10.91 8.93 -15.88
C PHE A 24 -9.85 8.06 -15.18
N PHE A 25 -10.25 6.90 -14.67
CA PHE A 25 -9.35 6.01 -13.93
C PHE A 25 -8.13 5.57 -14.75
N LYS A 26 -8.34 5.13 -16.00
CA LYS A 26 -7.24 4.72 -16.90
C LYS A 26 -6.37 5.91 -17.29
N HIS A 27 -6.97 7.06 -17.58
CA HIS A 27 -6.26 8.30 -17.88
C HIS A 27 -5.26 8.67 -16.80
N PHE A 28 -5.71 8.61 -15.54
CA PHE A 28 -4.89 8.95 -14.38
C PHE A 28 -3.78 7.94 -14.15
N LYS A 29 -4.09 6.63 -14.26
CA LYS A 29 -3.12 5.55 -14.16
C LYS A 29 -2.00 5.70 -15.20
N ASP A 30 -2.39 5.78 -16.47
CA ASP A 30 -1.46 5.69 -17.60
C ASP A 30 -0.64 6.97 -17.79
N SER A 31 -1.15 8.11 -17.31
CA SER A 31 -0.43 9.39 -17.31
C SER A 31 0.28 9.71 -15.98
N SER A 32 0.34 8.76 -15.02
CA SER A 32 0.98 8.93 -13.71
C SER A 32 0.58 10.21 -12.97
N LEU A 33 -0.71 10.55 -13.01
CA LEU A 33 -1.24 11.78 -12.41
C LEU A 33 -2.64 11.58 -11.85
N ILE A 34 -3.10 12.54 -11.05
CA ILE A 34 -4.51 12.69 -10.69
C ILE A 34 -4.94 14.15 -10.86
N ALA A 35 -6.17 14.35 -11.34
CA ALA A 35 -6.67 15.68 -11.65
C ALA A 35 -8.10 15.91 -11.14
N ILE A 36 -8.48 17.17 -10.92
CA ILE A 36 -9.84 17.57 -10.58
C ILE A 36 -10.36 18.69 -11.49
N GLY A 37 -11.63 18.57 -11.88
CA GLY A 37 -12.30 19.58 -12.71
C GLY A 37 -13.10 20.64 -11.96
N HIS A 38 -12.73 20.96 -10.72
CA HIS A 38 -13.46 21.93 -9.89
C HIS A 38 -13.21 23.38 -10.28
N ALA A 39 -12.15 23.64 -11.04
CA ALA A 39 -11.74 24.98 -11.46
C ALA A 39 -11.61 25.12 -12.99
N ASP A 40 -12.09 24.13 -13.73
CA ASP A 40 -12.04 24.16 -15.20
C ASP A 40 -13.00 25.25 -15.71
N ASN A 41 -12.65 25.88 -16.83
CA ASN A 41 -13.44 26.92 -17.51
C ASN A 41 -13.60 28.25 -16.74
N PHE A 42 -12.86 28.48 -15.65
CA PHE A 42 -12.94 29.72 -14.89
C PHE A 42 -12.00 30.84 -15.37
N GLY A 43 -11.42 30.71 -16.58
CA GLY A 43 -10.53 31.71 -17.17
C GLY A 43 -9.18 31.83 -16.45
N LEU A 44 -8.71 30.74 -15.85
CA LEU A 44 -7.36 30.66 -15.30
C LEU A 44 -6.36 30.52 -16.46
N ASP A 45 -5.43 31.46 -16.53
CA ASP A 45 -4.40 31.53 -17.59
C ASP A 45 -3.02 31.39 -16.95
N PHE A 46 -2.62 30.15 -16.71
CA PHE A 46 -1.26 29.80 -16.33
C PHE A 46 -0.60 29.03 -17.47
N LYS A 47 0.74 29.07 -17.54
CA LYS A 47 1.48 28.25 -18.49
C LYS A 47 1.25 26.76 -18.21
N ASN A 48 1.38 25.92 -19.23
CA ASN A 48 1.34 24.47 -19.05
C ASN A 48 2.47 24.00 -18.12
N SER A 49 2.17 22.95 -17.34
CA SER A 49 3.04 22.37 -16.33
C SER A 49 3.55 23.38 -15.28
N HIS A 50 2.72 24.38 -14.93
CA HIS A 50 3.08 25.42 -13.96
C HIS A 50 2.72 25.04 -12.53
N PHE A 51 3.72 24.82 -11.68
CA PHE A 51 3.53 24.56 -10.25
C PHE A 51 2.98 25.81 -9.54
N LEU A 52 1.85 25.66 -8.85
CA LEU A 52 1.15 26.79 -8.25
C LEU A 52 1.80 27.22 -6.94
N THR A 53 2.14 28.51 -6.84
CA THR A 53 2.56 29.15 -5.58
C THR A 53 1.39 29.27 -4.60
N LYS A 54 1.69 29.58 -3.33
CA LYS A 54 0.66 29.78 -2.29
C LYS A 54 -0.32 30.90 -2.63
N ASP A 55 0.16 31.98 -3.25
CA ASP A 55 -0.70 33.10 -3.65
C ASP A 55 -1.57 32.75 -4.85
N GLU A 56 -1.04 32.00 -5.82
CA GLU A 56 -1.80 31.51 -6.97
C GLU A 56 -2.86 30.49 -6.57
N LYS A 57 -2.58 29.58 -5.63
CA LYS A 57 -3.59 28.67 -5.05
C LYS A 57 -4.76 29.43 -4.45
N ARG A 58 -4.51 30.53 -3.72
CA ARG A 58 -5.58 31.40 -3.19
C ARG A 58 -6.35 32.09 -4.30
N LYS A 59 -5.67 32.55 -5.36
CA LYS A 59 -6.30 33.14 -6.55
C LYS A 59 -7.22 32.14 -7.25
N VAL A 60 -6.77 30.90 -7.47
CA VAL A 60 -7.58 29.82 -8.03
C VAL A 60 -8.85 29.58 -7.21
N LEU A 61 -8.71 29.46 -5.89
CA LEU A 61 -9.86 29.27 -4.98
C LEU A 61 -10.84 30.45 -5.04
N ALA A 62 -10.34 31.68 -5.03
CA ALA A 62 -11.18 32.88 -5.09
C ALA A 62 -11.93 32.99 -6.43
N THR A 63 -11.24 32.77 -7.56
CA THR A 63 -11.85 32.77 -8.89
C THR A 63 -12.93 31.69 -9.00
N ALA A 64 -12.65 30.49 -8.52
CA ALA A 64 -13.61 29.40 -8.52
C ALA A 64 -14.88 29.72 -7.73
N LEU A 65 -14.74 30.37 -6.57
CA LEU A 65 -15.89 30.79 -5.76
C LEU A 65 -16.77 31.83 -6.44
N VAL A 66 -16.16 32.82 -7.11
CA VAL A 66 -16.93 33.82 -7.86
C VAL A 66 -17.72 33.16 -8.98
N GLN A 67 -17.09 32.25 -9.74
CA GLN A 67 -17.77 31.56 -10.84
C GLN A 67 -18.88 30.62 -10.35
N MET A 68 -18.65 29.86 -9.28
CA MET A 68 -19.69 28.99 -8.71
C MET A 68 -20.91 29.77 -8.21
N ASN A 69 -20.74 31.00 -7.71
CA ASN A 69 -21.86 31.88 -7.36
C ASN A 69 -22.62 32.39 -8.61
N ASN A 70 -21.89 32.68 -9.70
CA ASN A 70 -22.49 33.11 -10.96
C ASN A 70 -23.30 32.00 -11.66
N GLU A 71 -22.91 30.74 -11.47
CA GLU A 71 -23.60 29.57 -12.03
C GLU A 71 -24.90 29.18 -11.30
N ALA A 72 -25.41 30.01 -10.38
CA ALA A 72 -26.64 29.77 -9.61
C ALA A 72 -26.67 28.45 -8.82
N ARG A 73 -25.50 27.94 -8.41
CA ARG A 73 -25.40 26.75 -7.53
C ARG A 73 -25.96 27.04 -6.15
N THR A 74 -26.44 25.99 -5.47
CA THR A 74 -26.93 26.14 -4.10
C THR A 74 -25.76 26.44 -3.13
N PRO A 75 -25.99 27.17 -2.02
CA PRO A 75 -24.94 27.45 -1.03
C PRO A 75 -24.23 26.19 -0.51
N SER A 76 -24.95 25.08 -0.40
CA SER A 76 -24.40 23.78 0.02
C SER A 76 -23.41 23.20 -0.99
N GLU A 77 -23.75 23.24 -2.29
CA GLU A 77 -22.88 22.77 -3.37
C GLU A 77 -21.62 23.63 -3.49
N ILE A 78 -21.76 24.95 -3.33
CA ILE A 78 -20.62 25.88 -3.32
C ILE A 78 -19.71 25.56 -2.14
N GLY A 79 -20.26 25.42 -0.93
CA GLY A 79 -19.49 25.07 0.27
C GLY A 79 -18.80 23.71 0.18
N SER A 80 -19.43 22.73 -0.46
CA SER A 80 -18.84 21.41 -0.73
C SER A 80 -17.70 21.50 -1.75
N SER A 81 -17.93 22.15 -2.90
CA SER A 81 -16.94 22.31 -3.97
C SER A 81 -15.73 23.11 -3.51
N LYS A 82 -15.96 24.18 -2.73
CA LYS A 82 -14.92 24.99 -2.09
C LYS A 82 -13.98 24.12 -1.25
N ARG A 83 -14.55 23.34 -0.32
CA ARG A 83 -13.76 22.49 0.59
C ARG A 83 -12.96 21.43 -0.15
N GLN A 84 -13.52 20.86 -1.21
CA GLN A 84 -12.82 19.87 -2.03
C GLN A 84 -11.67 20.48 -2.83
N LEU A 85 -11.89 21.65 -3.43
CA LEU A 85 -10.85 22.40 -4.14
C LEU A 85 -9.74 22.86 -3.19
N GLU A 86 -10.10 23.38 -2.02
CA GLU A 86 -9.14 23.79 -0.99
C GLU A 86 -8.29 22.61 -0.48
N ARG A 87 -8.90 21.45 -0.23
CA ARG A 87 -8.17 20.21 0.11
C ARG A 87 -7.15 19.85 -0.95
N PHE A 88 -7.58 19.78 -2.21
CA PHE A 88 -6.70 19.43 -3.32
C PHE A 88 -5.53 20.42 -3.46
N LEU A 89 -5.80 21.73 -3.38
CA LEU A 89 -4.79 22.77 -3.56
C LEU A 89 -3.76 22.85 -2.42
N THR A 90 -4.20 22.68 -1.16
CA THR A 90 -3.38 23.09 0.00
C THR A 90 -3.13 22.01 1.05
N HIS A 91 -3.84 20.89 1.03
CA HIS A 91 -3.71 19.86 2.07
C HIS A 91 -3.01 18.59 1.59
N ILE A 92 -3.11 18.28 0.29
CA ILE A 92 -2.41 17.14 -0.30
C ILE A 92 -0.95 17.53 -0.54
N ASN A 93 -0.02 16.76 0.04
CA ASN A 93 1.42 16.99 -0.04
C ASN A 93 2.14 15.82 -0.71
N LYS A 94 3.40 16.05 -1.09
CA LYS A 94 4.31 14.98 -1.52
C LYS A 94 4.41 13.92 -0.43
N ASP A 95 4.52 12.65 -0.84
CA ASP A 95 4.52 11.45 0.01
C ASP A 95 3.15 11.08 0.64
N ASP A 96 2.08 11.87 0.43
CA ASP A 96 0.71 11.43 0.75
C ASP A 96 0.28 10.27 -0.17
N ILE A 97 -0.70 9.47 0.30
CA ILE A 97 -1.27 8.36 -0.48
C ILE A 97 -2.65 8.75 -1.00
N ILE A 98 -2.87 8.53 -2.30
CA ILE A 98 -4.13 8.74 -2.98
C ILE A 98 -4.73 7.40 -3.39
N LEU A 99 -5.99 7.19 -3.06
CA LEU A 99 -6.81 6.11 -3.56
C LEU A 99 -7.79 6.64 -4.61
N THR A 100 -7.96 5.90 -5.70
CA THR A 100 -8.97 6.17 -6.72
C THR A 100 -9.64 4.87 -7.18
N ILE A 101 -10.88 4.96 -7.67
CA ILE A 101 -11.70 3.80 -8.07
C ILE A 101 -12.33 4.04 -9.43
N ASN A 102 -12.63 2.95 -10.14
CA ASN A 102 -13.48 2.99 -11.33
C ASN A 102 -14.88 2.39 -11.08
N SER A 103 -15.68 2.33 -12.16
CA SER A 103 -17.01 1.72 -12.17
C SER A 103 -16.95 0.20 -12.03
N ASP A 104 -15.84 -0.41 -12.45
CA ASP A 104 -15.69 -1.86 -12.61
C ASP A 104 -15.14 -2.52 -11.34
N ASN A 105 -15.40 -1.90 -10.19
CA ASN A 105 -14.96 -2.38 -8.87
C ASN A 105 -13.43 -2.53 -8.76
N GLN A 106 -12.66 -1.73 -9.47
CA GLN A 106 -11.21 -1.67 -9.34
C GLN A 106 -10.78 -0.47 -8.50
N ILE A 107 -9.65 -0.62 -7.83
CA ILE A 107 -9.02 0.40 -7.01
C ILE A 107 -7.53 0.52 -7.33
N LEU A 108 -7.04 1.75 -7.27
CA LEU A 108 -5.63 2.10 -7.33
C LEU A 108 -5.25 2.86 -6.08
N ALA A 109 -4.06 2.60 -5.57
CA ALA A 109 -3.38 3.42 -4.59
C ALA A 109 -2.09 3.96 -5.21
N GLY A 110 -1.76 5.22 -4.94
CA GLY A 110 -0.57 5.85 -5.49
C GLY A 110 0.02 6.87 -4.53
N LYS A 111 1.33 7.07 -4.61
CA LYS A 111 2.07 8.03 -3.78
C LYS A 111 2.25 9.33 -4.53
N VAL A 112 1.90 10.44 -3.90
CA VAL A 112 2.04 11.78 -4.50
C VAL A 112 3.52 12.12 -4.66
N THR A 113 3.93 12.48 -5.87
CA THR A 113 5.34 12.81 -6.18
C THR A 113 5.58 14.30 -6.42
N SER A 114 4.52 15.07 -6.64
CA SER A 114 4.64 16.52 -6.94
C SER A 114 3.70 17.39 -6.11
N THR A 115 3.87 18.71 -6.22
CA THR A 115 2.91 19.69 -5.67
C THR A 115 1.91 20.05 -6.76
N VAL A 116 0.75 20.61 -6.39
CA VAL A 116 -0.29 20.92 -7.39
C VAL A 116 0.24 21.86 -8.47
N TYR A 117 0.01 21.49 -9.72
CA TYR A 117 0.32 22.28 -10.90
C TYR A 117 -0.92 22.47 -11.78
N PHE A 118 -0.80 23.43 -12.70
CA PHE A 118 -1.77 23.72 -13.73
C PHE A 118 -1.25 23.27 -15.10
N ASP A 119 -2.09 22.59 -15.85
CA ASP A 119 -1.77 22.16 -17.22
C ASP A 119 -3.05 22.01 -18.05
N THR A 120 -3.06 22.52 -19.27
CA THR A 120 -4.21 22.46 -20.19
C THR A 120 -4.14 21.32 -21.20
N THR A 121 -3.05 20.55 -21.22
CA THR A 121 -2.87 19.42 -22.14
C THR A 121 -3.96 18.36 -21.93
N VAL A 122 -4.58 17.86 -22.99
CA VAL A 122 -5.60 16.81 -22.85
C VAL A 122 -4.96 15.54 -22.25
N ILE A 123 -5.58 14.97 -21.21
CA ILE A 123 -5.16 13.68 -20.66
C ILE A 123 -5.92 12.58 -21.41
N LEU A 124 -5.18 11.57 -21.89
CA LEU A 124 -5.71 10.43 -22.64
C LEU A 124 -5.25 9.11 -21.99
N PRO A 125 -6.04 8.03 -22.07
CA PRO A 125 -5.60 6.71 -21.63
C PRO A 125 -4.74 6.04 -22.71
N ASN A 126 -3.94 5.03 -22.35
CA ASN A 126 -3.27 4.20 -23.34
C ASN A 126 -4.29 3.26 -23.98
N HIS A 127 -4.40 3.26 -25.31
CA HIS A 127 -5.39 2.44 -26.02
C HIS A 127 -4.82 1.10 -26.49
N ALA A 128 -5.62 0.04 -26.29
CA ALA A 128 -5.73 -1.05 -27.25
C ALA A 128 -6.81 -0.67 -28.30
N HIS A 129 -6.55 -1.03 -29.55
CA HIS A 129 -7.30 -0.66 -30.77
C HIS A 129 -8.84 -0.59 -30.63
N ASP A 130 -9.44 0.46 -31.22
CA ASP A 130 -10.85 0.56 -31.71
C ASP A 130 -11.89 1.48 -31.02
N GLU A 131 -11.57 2.24 -29.96
CA GLU A 131 -12.48 3.29 -29.47
C GLU A 131 -11.79 4.67 -29.39
N THR A 132 -12.46 5.72 -29.87
CA THR A 132 -12.01 7.10 -29.67
C THR A 132 -12.07 7.42 -28.16
N PRO A 133 -10.96 7.72 -27.48
CA PRO A 133 -10.97 8.02 -26.06
C PRO A 133 -11.90 9.17 -25.72
N LYS A 134 -12.57 9.04 -24.57
CA LYS A 134 -13.09 10.22 -23.90
C LYS A 134 -11.93 11.11 -23.46
N GLU A 135 -11.93 12.37 -23.86
CA GLU A 135 -10.92 13.33 -23.43
C GLU A 135 -11.14 13.78 -21.98
N CYS A 136 -10.04 13.92 -21.22
CA CYS A 136 -10.06 14.53 -19.90
C CYS A 136 -9.34 15.89 -19.93
N ASN A 137 -10.10 16.95 -19.66
CA ASN A 137 -9.65 18.35 -19.75
C ASN A 137 -9.45 18.99 -18.37
N TYR A 138 -9.10 18.19 -17.36
CA TYR A 138 -8.94 18.67 -15.98
C TYR A 138 -7.59 19.38 -15.83
N ASN A 139 -7.63 20.64 -15.39
CA ASN A 139 -6.45 21.49 -15.44
C ASN A 139 -5.61 21.49 -14.16
N LEU A 140 -6.19 21.15 -13.01
CA LEU A 140 -5.48 21.07 -11.74
C LEU A 140 -5.02 19.65 -11.48
N ARG A 141 -3.71 19.45 -11.36
CA ARG A 141 -3.08 18.12 -11.36
C ARG A 141 -2.06 17.95 -10.25
N LEU A 142 -1.84 16.69 -9.90
CA LEU A 142 -0.76 16.17 -9.06
C LEU A 142 -0.16 14.97 -9.77
N ASP A 143 1.16 14.81 -9.69
CA ASP A 143 1.83 13.61 -10.19
C ASP A 143 1.77 12.54 -9.11
N VAL A 144 1.53 11.31 -9.54
CA VAL A 144 1.29 10.16 -8.69
C VAL A 144 2.03 8.95 -9.24
N ASP A 145 2.82 8.33 -8.37
CA ASP A 145 3.43 7.04 -8.58
C ASP A 145 2.43 5.95 -8.18
N TRP A 146 1.77 5.34 -9.18
CA TRP A 146 0.68 4.39 -8.97
C TRP A 146 1.21 2.97 -8.69
N GLY A 147 0.61 2.30 -7.71
CA GLY A 147 0.76 0.86 -7.49
C GLY A 147 -0.09 0.02 -8.45
N ARG A 148 -0.30 -1.25 -8.11
CA ARG A 148 -1.02 -2.18 -8.98
C ARG A 148 -2.53 -1.99 -8.88
N VAL A 149 -3.25 -2.30 -9.96
CA VAL A 149 -4.71 -2.31 -9.94
C VAL A 149 -5.19 -3.50 -9.10
N LYS A 150 -6.05 -3.26 -8.11
CA LYS A 150 -6.63 -4.31 -7.26
C LYS A 150 -8.15 -4.36 -7.42
N ASP A 151 -8.72 -5.53 -7.13
CA ASP A 151 -10.17 -5.68 -7.01
C ASP A 151 -10.62 -5.12 -5.66
N ARG A 152 -11.56 -4.17 -5.69
CA ARG A 152 -12.14 -3.49 -4.54
C ARG A 152 -12.83 -4.48 -3.57
N LYS A 153 -13.19 -5.69 -4.02
CA LYS A 153 -13.74 -6.73 -3.11
C LYS A 153 -12.76 -7.14 -2.00
N PHE A 154 -11.46 -6.95 -2.22
CA PHE A 154 -10.43 -7.24 -1.22
C PHE A 154 -10.09 -6.04 -0.34
N LEU A 155 -10.71 -4.89 -0.58
CA LEU A 155 -10.51 -3.71 0.24
C LEU A 155 -11.17 -3.90 1.62
N PRO A 156 -10.51 -3.52 2.73
CA PRO A 156 -11.14 -3.60 4.04
C PRO A 156 -12.46 -2.83 4.10
N TYR A 157 -13.49 -3.46 4.66
CA TYR A 157 -14.87 -2.93 4.67
C TYR A 157 -14.97 -1.52 5.27
N VAL A 158 -14.19 -1.23 6.31
CA VAL A 158 -14.14 0.10 6.96
C VAL A 158 -13.67 1.21 6.02
N VAL A 159 -12.85 0.87 5.02
CA VAL A 159 -12.35 1.78 3.97
C VAL A 159 -13.37 1.86 2.83
N ASP A 160 -13.91 0.71 2.39
CA ASP A 160 -14.91 0.64 1.30
C ASP A 160 -16.09 1.60 1.52
N LYS A 161 -16.57 1.67 2.77
CA LYS A 161 -17.68 2.55 3.14
C LYS A 161 -17.39 4.03 2.85
N THR A 162 -16.16 4.49 2.98
CA THR A 162 -15.79 5.88 2.68
C THR A 162 -15.75 6.17 1.19
N LEU A 163 -15.37 5.18 0.37
CA LEU A 163 -15.29 5.33 -1.09
C LEU A 163 -16.67 5.49 -1.77
N ARG A 164 -17.74 5.21 -1.02
CA ARG A 164 -19.14 5.48 -1.43
C ARG A 164 -19.51 6.97 -1.33
N SER A 165 -18.67 7.80 -0.73
CA SER A 165 -18.87 9.25 -0.65
C SER A 165 -19.03 9.86 -2.05
N PRO A 166 -20.04 10.71 -2.30
CA PRO A 166 -20.19 11.39 -3.59
C PRO A 166 -19.14 12.50 -3.79
N LEU A 167 -18.36 12.84 -2.76
CA LEU A 167 -17.32 13.84 -2.86
C LEU A 167 -16.20 13.34 -3.80
N THR A 168 -15.67 14.27 -4.59
CA THR A 168 -14.48 14.07 -5.42
C THR A 168 -13.22 13.99 -4.59
N VAL A 169 -13.08 14.78 -3.52
CA VAL A 169 -11.89 14.78 -2.65
C VAL A 169 -12.29 14.57 -1.18
N SER A 170 -11.88 13.44 -0.61
CA SER A 170 -12.14 13.08 0.79
C SER A 170 -10.86 12.67 1.49
N GLN A 171 -10.65 13.11 2.72
CA GLN A 171 -9.57 12.59 3.57
C GLN A 171 -10.03 11.28 4.22
N LEU A 172 -9.11 10.34 4.37
CA LEU A 172 -9.26 9.11 5.14
C LEU A 172 -8.46 9.32 6.43
N ASP A 173 -9.14 9.70 7.51
CA ASP A 173 -8.53 10.18 8.76
C ASP A 173 -8.92 9.36 9.99
N LYS A 174 -9.87 8.42 9.85
CA LYS A 174 -10.32 7.61 10.97
C LYS A 174 -9.28 6.54 11.33
N PRO A 175 -8.94 6.37 12.63
CA PRO A 175 -7.93 5.41 13.07
C PRO A 175 -8.08 4.00 12.48
N ASP A 176 -9.27 3.42 12.56
CA ASP A 176 -9.55 2.07 12.04
C ASP A 176 -9.37 1.98 10.52
N GLN A 177 -9.62 3.07 9.78
CA GLN A 177 -9.43 3.13 8.33
C GLN A 177 -7.95 3.19 7.98
N LEU A 178 -7.21 4.03 8.69
CA LEU A 178 -5.78 4.18 8.54
C LEU A 178 -5.06 2.86 8.85
N GLN A 179 -5.41 2.21 9.97
CA GLN A 179 -4.84 0.91 10.33
C GLN A 179 -5.12 -0.14 9.26
N ALA A 180 -6.36 -0.25 8.81
CA ALA A 180 -6.74 -1.21 7.76
C ALA A 180 -6.04 -0.93 6.42
N LEU A 181 -5.91 0.35 6.03
CA LEU A 181 -5.17 0.77 4.84
C LEU A 181 -3.69 0.44 4.94
N ASN A 182 -3.07 0.71 6.08
CA ASN A 182 -1.65 0.45 6.28
C ASN A 182 -1.33 -1.03 6.08
N HIS A 183 -2.11 -1.93 6.69
CA HIS A 183 -1.95 -3.37 6.46
C HIS A 183 -2.23 -3.81 5.02
N TRP A 184 -3.17 -3.14 4.34
CA TRP A 184 -3.54 -3.50 2.97
C TRP A 184 -2.53 -3.03 1.92
N LEU A 185 -1.89 -1.87 2.14
CA LEU A 185 -0.92 -1.26 1.23
C LEU A 185 0.52 -1.68 1.53
N PHE A 186 0.84 -1.84 2.81
CA PHE A 186 2.18 -2.07 3.32
C PHE A 186 2.21 -3.35 4.15
N PRO A 187 2.59 -4.48 3.52
CA PRO A 187 2.72 -5.78 4.18
C PRO A 187 3.58 -5.74 5.43
N ILE A 188 4.57 -4.84 5.45
CA ILE A 188 5.41 -4.54 6.60
C ILE A 188 5.52 -3.03 6.72
N HIS A 189 5.23 -2.50 7.91
CA HIS A 189 5.44 -1.09 8.22
C HIS A 189 5.78 -0.89 9.70
N PHE A 190 6.41 0.24 10.02
CA PHE A 190 6.83 0.58 11.37
C PHE A 190 6.07 1.81 11.86
N THR A 191 5.64 1.76 13.12
CA THR A 191 5.19 2.94 13.86
C THR A 191 6.23 3.26 14.94
N ASN A 192 5.98 4.26 15.78
CA ASN A 192 6.93 4.65 16.83
C ASN A 192 7.25 3.51 17.80
N ASN A 193 6.31 2.58 18.05
CA ASN A 193 6.43 1.56 19.10
C ASN A 193 6.20 0.12 18.63
N GLU A 194 5.82 -0.10 17.37
CA GLU A 194 5.52 -1.43 16.85
C GLU A 194 5.93 -1.59 15.38
N ALA A 195 6.33 -2.83 15.03
CA ALA A 195 6.32 -3.28 13.65
C ALA A 195 5.02 -4.05 13.37
N CYS A 196 4.34 -3.64 12.32
CA CYS A 196 3.12 -4.25 11.82
C CYS A 196 3.46 -5.06 10.57
N CYS A 197 3.17 -6.35 10.62
CA CYS A 197 3.41 -7.29 9.52
C CYS A 197 2.10 -7.97 9.11
N THR A 198 1.98 -8.34 7.85
CA THR A 198 0.83 -9.06 7.32
C THR A 198 1.28 -10.34 6.65
N LEU A 199 0.66 -11.46 7.02
CA LEU A 199 0.76 -12.74 6.32
C LEU A 199 -0.55 -13.00 5.58
N LYS A 200 -0.45 -13.40 4.31
CA LYS A 200 -1.58 -13.86 3.51
C LYS A 200 -1.65 -15.37 3.56
N ILE A 201 -2.81 -15.92 3.93
CA ILE A 201 -3.13 -17.35 3.89
C ILE A 201 -4.01 -17.56 2.66
N SER A 202 -3.48 -18.22 1.62
CA SER A 202 -4.18 -18.34 0.33
C SER A 202 -4.96 -19.65 0.15
N THR A 203 -4.73 -20.64 1.01
CA THR A 203 -5.43 -21.93 0.92
C THR A 203 -6.95 -21.73 0.92
N THR A 204 -7.66 -22.52 0.13
CA THR A 204 -9.14 -22.56 0.11
C THR A 204 -9.71 -23.70 0.95
N GLN A 205 -8.82 -24.57 1.48
CA GLN A 205 -9.20 -25.71 2.30
C GLN A 205 -9.38 -25.31 3.77
N GLY A 206 -10.05 -26.18 4.53
CA GLY A 206 -10.19 -25.99 5.97
C GLY A 206 -8.82 -26.00 6.66
N ILE A 207 -8.52 -24.93 7.40
CA ILE A 207 -7.26 -24.78 8.12
C ILE A 207 -7.34 -25.60 9.42
N GLN A 208 -6.46 -26.60 9.57
CA GLN A 208 -6.34 -27.34 10.82
C GLN A 208 -5.78 -26.43 11.92
N ASN A 209 -6.42 -26.45 13.09
CA ASN A 209 -5.97 -25.65 14.25
C ASN A 209 -4.50 -25.93 14.59
N ARG A 210 -4.05 -27.18 14.48
CA ARG A 210 -2.64 -27.57 14.69
C ARG A 210 -1.66 -26.75 13.85
N ASN A 211 -2.00 -26.41 12.61
CA ASN A 211 -1.13 -25.61 11.74
C ASN A 211 -1.08 -24.16 12.21
N LEU A 212 -2.21 -23.60 12.68
CA LEU A 212 -2.24 -22.27 13.29
C LEU A 212 -1.46 -22.24 14.60
N SER A 213 -1.57 -23.26 15.46
CA SER A 213 -0.79 -23.33 16.70
C SER A 213 0.70 -23.37 16.43
N LYS A 214 1.15 -24.16 15.45
CA LYS A 214 2.56 -24.19 15.05
C LYS A 214 3.03 -22.84 14.50
N LEU A 215 2.22 -22.18 13.68
CA LEU A 215 2.52 -20.83 13.18
C LEU A 215 2.66 -19.84 14.35
N SER A 216 1.74 -19.85 15.31
CA SER A 216 1.83 -19.02 16.51
C SER A 216 3.12 -19.28 17.30
N LEU A 217 3.47 -20.53 17.56
CA LEU A 217 4.71 -20.85 18.27
C LEU A 217 5.97 -20.41 17.51
N ALA A 218 5.95 -20.49 16.17
CA ALA A 218 7.06 -19.98 15.37
C ALA A 218 7.15 -18.45 15.43
N LEU A 219 6.02 -17.75 15.44
CA LEU A 219 5.99 -16.30 15.62
C LEU A 219 6.51 -15.87 17.00
N ASP A 220 6.17 -16.63 18.05
CA ASP A 220 6.74 -16.44 19.40
C ASP A 220 8.26 -16.62 19.39
N GLU A 221 8.76 -17.69 18.75
CA GLU A 221 10.20 -17.92 18.62
C GLU A 221 10.89 -16.81 17.82
N LEU A 222 10.26 -16.29 16.77
CA LEU A 222 10.78 -15.13 16.03
C LEU A 222 10.86 -13.88 16.89
N GLU A 223 9.88 -13.65 17.78
CA GLU A 223 9.94 -12.55 18.73
C GLU A 223 11.13 -12.72 19.70
N LEU A 224 11.27 -13.90 20.31
CA LEU A 224 12.36 -14.19 21.26
C LEU A 224 13.74 -14.06 20.59
N LEU A 225 13.87 -14.57 19.37
CA LEU A 225 15.08 -14.47 18.58
C LEU A 225 15.40 -13.02 18.20
N SER A 226 14.38 -12.22 17.86
CA SER A 226 14.56 -10.80 17.59
C SER A 226 15.02 -10.01 18.82
N GLU A 227 14.57 -10.39 20.02
CA GLU A 227 15.03 -9.81 21.28
C GLU A 227 16.52 -10.13 21.52
N TYR A 228 16.88 -11.42 21.42
CA TYR A 228 18.27 -11.87 21.58
C TYR A 228 19.20 -11.12 20.63
N LEU A 229 18.83 -11.05 19.35
CA LEU A 229 19.60 -10.38 18.31
C LEU A 229 19.57 -8.85 18.42
N SER A 230 18.61 -8.26 19.13
CA SER A 230 18.59 -6.80 19.34
C SER A 230 19.80 -6.29 20.14
N THR A 231 20.46 -7.18 20.89
CA THR A 231 21.65 -6.88 21.71
C THR A 231 22.94 -7.48 21.15
N LYS A 232 22.89 -8.09 19.96
CA LYS A 232 23.99 -8.85 19.34
C LYS A 232 24.18 -8.43 17.88
N ASP A 233 25.40 -8.53 17.40
CA ASP A 233 25.73 -8.23 15.98
C ASP A 233 25.90 -9.50 15.12
N SER A 234 25.85 -10.68 15.75
CA SER A 234 25.98 -11.97 15.07
C SER A 234 25.07 -13.02 15.69
N PHE A 235 24.74 -14.03 14.90
CA PHE A 235 23.95 -15.17 15.34
C PHE A 235 24.84 -16.40 15.57
N ILE A 236 24.82 -16.92 16.79
CA ILE A 236 25.47 -18.18 17.17
C ILE A 236 24.40 -19.11 17.76
N LEU A 237 24.10 -20.20 17.05
CA LEU A 237 22.98 -21.09 17.39
C LEU A 237 23.06 -21.64 18.83
N SER A 238 24.23 -22.08 19.27
CA SER A 238 24.39 -22.64 20.62
C SER A 238 24.18 -21.61 21.73
N GLU A 239 24.56 -20.35 21.50
CA GLU A 239 24.27 -19.27 22.46
C GLU A 239 22.78 -18.97 22.52
N TYR A 240 22.14 -18.91 21.35
CA TYR A 240 20.71 -18.68 21.26
C TYR A 240 19.91 -19.81 21.93
N GLN A 241 20.28 -21.08 21.71
CA GLN A 241 19.61 -22.21 22.37
C GLN A 241 19.69 -22.10 23.89
N HIS A 242 20.87 -21.76 24.44
CA HIS A 242 21.01 -21.54 25.88
C HIS A 242 20.17 -20.36 26.39
N PHE A 243 20.11 -19.27 25.63
CA PHE A 243 19.25 -18.14 25.93
C PHE A 243 17.76 -18.52 25.89
N ALA A 244 17.34 -19.28 24.87
CA ALA A 244 15.97 -19.71 24.70
C ALA A 244 15.54 -20.67 25.82
N ASP A 245 16.37 -21.63 26.21
CA ASP A 245 16.07 -22.57 27.30
C ASP A 245 15.83 -21.87 28.65
N THR A 246 16.46 -20.70 28.85
CA THR A 246 16.33 -19.93 30.09
C THR A 246 15.19 -18.91 30.07
N HIS A 247 14.82 -18.42 28.88
CA HIS A 247 13.86 -17.32 28.74
C HIS A 247 12.51 -17.75 28.16
N ARG A 248 12.41 -18.82 27.37
CA ARG A 248 11.21 -19.17 26.59
C ARG A 248 9.93 -19.23 27.44
N ASP A 249 10.00 -19.78 28.65
CA ASP A 249 8.85 -19.93 29.55
C ASP A 249 8.53 -18.67 30.38
N ASN A 250 9.51 -17.77 30.55
CA ASN A 250 9.39 -16.59 31.42
C ASN A 250 9.38 -15.26 30.64
N TYR A 251 9.66 -15.31 29.34
CA TYR A 251 9.68 -14.16 28.46
C TYR A 251 8.27 -13.62 28.30
N GLN A 252 8.13 -12.30 28.44
CA GLN A 252 6.85 -11.61 28.24
C GLN A 252 6.69 -11.30 26.76
N TYR A 253 6.16 -12.27 26.01
CA TYR A 253 5.81 -12.09 24.61
C TYR A 253 4.85 -10.91 24.44
N THR A 254 5.19 -10.02 23.50
CA THR A 254 4.42 -8.82 23.18
C THR A 254 3.65 -8.97 21.88
N ILE A 255 3.96 -10.00 21.09
CA ILE A 255 3.33 -10.23 19.80
C ILE A 255 1.82 -10.36 19.95
N THR A 256 1.09 -9.60 19.13
CA THR A 256 -0.35 -9.73 19.00
C THR A 256 -0.70 -10.10 17.56
N ALA A 257 -1.76 -10.89 17.41
CA ALA A 257 -2.25 -11.30 16.10
C ALA A 257 -3.76 -11.06 15.97
N GLN A 258 -4.17 -10.52 14.82
CA GLN A 258 -5.57 -10.42 14.42
C GLN A 258 -5.79 -11.29 13.19
N HIS A 259 -6.74 -12.22 13.28
CA HIS A 259 -7.06 -13.16 12.21
C HIS A 259 -8.38 -12.81 11.55
N VAL A 260 -8.39 -12.81 10.21
CA VAL A 260 -9.62 -12.95 9.43
C VAL A 260 -9.78 -14.44 9.09
N PHE A 261 -10.58 -15.17 9.87
CA PHE A 261 -10.75 -16.63 9.79
C PHE A 261 -11.51 -17.15 8.55
N MET A 262 -11.50 -16.41 7.46
CA MET A 262 -11.99 -16.90 6.17
C MET A 262 -10.78 -17.39 5.38
N SER A 263 -10.89 -18.56 4.74
CA SER A 263 -9.88 -19.07 3.82
C SER A 263 -10.33 -18.75 2.40
N PRO A 264 -9.60 -17.95 1.62
CA PRO A 264 -8.34 -17.26 1.93
C PRO A 264 -8.52 -16.05 2.86
N GLY A 265 -7.47 -15.69 3.60
CA GLY A 265 -7.50 -14.66 4.63
C GLY A 265 -6.15 -13.99 4.91
N HIS A 266 -6.16 -13.05 5.86
CA HIS A 266 -4.96 -12.34 6.31
C HIS A 266 -4.79 -12.48 7.82
N GLN A 267 -3.53 -12.58 8.25
CA GLN A 267 -3.12 -12.48 9.64
C GLN A 267 -2.25 -11.23 9.79
N ASN A 268 -2.76 -10.27 10.56
CA ASN A 268 -2.01 -9.07 10.92
C ASN A 268 -1.29 -9.34 12.24
N ILE A 269 0.00 -9.04 12.28
CA ILE A 269 0.91 -9.29 13.39
C ILE A 269 1.48 -7.96 13.83
N GLN A 270 1.52 -7.71 15.13
CA GLN A 270 2.18 -6.54 15.71
C GLN A 270 3.22 -7.01 16.72
N VAL A 271 4.45 -6.52 16.61
CA VAL A 271 5.54 -6.78 17.57
C VAL A 271 6.02 -5.47 18.16
N PHE A 272 6.16 -5.45 19.49
CA PHE A 272 6.59 -4.27 20.25
C PHE A 272 8.03 -4.42 20.74
N GLY A 273 8.67 -3.29 21.06
CA GLY A 273 10.01 -3.25 21.64
C GLY A 273 10.90 -2.20 20.97
N SER A 274 12.22 -2.37 21.07
CA SER A 274 13.18 -1.47 20.44
C SER A 274 13.05 -1.49 18.91
N PHE A 275 13.40 -0.37 18.25
CA PHE A 275 13.36 -0.30 16.79
C PHE A 275 14.24 -1.39 16.13
N ARG A 276 15.39 -1.72 16.74
CA ARG A 276 16.26 -2.82 16.29
C ARG A 276 15.56 -4.18 16.38
N LYS A 277 14.89 -4.49 17.50
CA LYS A 277 14.08 -5.72 17.65
C LYS A 277 13.03 -5.81 16.55
N GLN A 278 12.28 -4.72 16.35
CA GLN A 278 11.24 -4.63 15.32
C GLN A 278 11.80 -4.90 13.90
N GLN A 279 12.95 -4.30 13.55
CA GLN A 279 13.59 -4.52 12.26
C GLN A 279 14.05 -5.96 12.08
N ILE A 280 14.69 -6.55 13.10
CA ILE A 280 15.15 -7.95 13.05
C ILE A 280 13.96 -8.90 12.88
N PHE A 281 12.87 -8.67 13.62
CA PHE A 281 11.66 -9.47 13.48
C PHE A 281 11.12 -9.43 12.04
N ALA A 282 11.01 -8.25 11.45
CA ALA A 282 10.58 -8.08 10.06
C ALA A 282 11.52 -8.77 9.06
N LEU A 283 12.84 -8.70 9.27
CA LEU A 283 13.84 -9.40 8.43
C LEU A 283 13.69 -10.92 8.52
N LEU A 284 13.53 -11.46 9.72
CA LEU A 284 13.35 -12.91 9.90
C LEU A 284 12.02 -13.38 9.28
N LEU A 285 10.93 -12.64 9.51
CA LEU A 285 9.62 -12.96 8.94
C LEU A 285 9.66 -12.98 7.41
N THR A 286 10.31 -12.00 6.80
CA THR A 286 10.45 -11.90 5.34
C THR A 286 11.35 -12.98 4.77
N ALA A 287 12.48 -13.26 5.43
CA ALA A 287 13.36 -14.36 5.03
C ALA A 287 12.64 -15.72 5.01
N ILE A 288 11.68 -15.92 5.93
CA ILE A 288 10.91 -17.17 6.00
C ILE A 288 9.75 -17.17 4.99
N PHE A 289 8.98 -16.09 4.87
CA PHE A 289 7.66 -16.10 4.23
C PHE A 289 7.55 -15.30 2.92
N ALA A 290 8.54 -14.48 2.54
CA ALA A 290 8.47 -13.74 1.28
C ALA A 290 8.81 -14.66 0.08
N THR A 291 8.16 -14.42 -1.06
CA THR A 291 8.42 -15.12 -2.33
C THR A 291 9.62 -14.51 -3.07
N THR A 292 9.85 -13.22 -2.88
CA THR A 292 11.02 -12.48 -3.33
C THR A 292 11.66 -11.83 -2.12
N PRO A 293 13.01 -11.85 -2.00
CA PRO A 293 13.67 -11.07 -0.97
C PRO A 293 13.27 -9.61 -1.19
N LEU A 294 12.70 -8.96 -0.16
CA LEU A 294 12.46 -7.53 -0.19
C LEU A 294 13.82 -6.86 -0.36
N ASN A 295 14.13 -6.47 -1.59
CA ASN A 295 15.36 -5.76 -1.90
C ASN A 295 15.33 -4.49 -1.07
N ALA A 296 16.22 -4.44 -0.09
CA ALA A 296 16.42 -3.31 0.78
C ALA A 296 17.03 -2.20 -0.09
N SER A 297 16.21 -1.48 -0.86
CA SER A 297 16.66 -0.37 -1.69
C SER A 297 17.41 0.66 -0.84
N GLU A 298 18.58 1.01 -1.36
CA GLU A 298 19.59 1.97 -0.91
C GLU A 298 20.25 1.71 0.47
N GLU A 299 21.58 1.74 0.42
CA GLU A 299 22.52 1.66 1.52
C GLU A 299 22.63 3.06 2.16
N ASN A 300 21.87 3.36 3.21
CA ASN A 300 22.35 4.38 4.14
C ASN A 300 23.53 3.80 4.92
N GLU A 301 24.69 4.41 4.73
CA GLU A 301 25.86 4.28 5.59
C GLU A 301 25.46 4.66 7.03
N GLY A 302 25.13 3.69 7.89
CA GLY A 302 24.81 4.01 9.28
C GLY A 302 24.49 2.84 10.20
N ASP A 303 23.60 1.93 9.82
CA ASP A 303 23.13 0.87 10.73
C ASP A 303 22.91 -0.46 9.98
N ILE A 304 23.98 -1.26 9.86
CA ILE A 304 23.84 -2.67 9.49
C ILE A 304 23.20 -3.38 10.70
N VAL A 305 21.89 -3.63 10.63
CA VAL A 305 21.11 -4.25 11.71
C VAL A 305 21.64 -5.66 12.03
N LEU A 306 21.91 -6.47 10.99
CA LEU A 306 22.58 -7.77 11.04
C LEU A 306 22.98 -8.15 9.60
N SER A 307 24.02 -8.97 9.42
CA SER A 307 24.38 -9.45 8.08
C SER A 307 23.30 -10.38 7.52
N ASN A 308 23.09 -10.37 6.20
CA ASN A 308 22.13 -11.26 5.52
C ASN A 308 22.39 -12.73 5.83
N GLN A 309 23.66 -13.13 6.00
CA GLN A 309 24.05 -14.49 6.37
C GLN A 309 23.52 -14.88 7.75
N HIS A 310 23.61 -13.99 8.74
CA HIS A 310 23.10 -14.29 10.08
C HIS A 310 21.56 -14.37 10.10
N ILE A 311 20.88 -13.51 9.34
CA ILE A 311 19.42 -13.60 9.17
C ILE A 311 19.03 -14.93 8.53
N GLU A 312 19.74 -15.37 7.48
CA GLU A 312 19.47 -16.64 6.80
C GLU A 312 19.66 -17.86 7.72
N ILE A 313 20.76 -17.89 8.50
CA ILE A 313 21.01 -18.99 9.44
C ILE A 313 19.93 -19.01 10.53
N ALA A 314 19.56 -17.85 11.07
CA ALA A 314 18.51 -17.69 12.07
C ALA A 314 17.13 -18.12 11.54
N SER A 315 16.76 -17.69 10.33
CA SER A 315 15.49 -18.08 9.70
C SER A 315 15.43 -19.57 9.37
N ASN A 316 16.55 -20.17 8.96
CA ASN A 316 16.64 -21.60 8.68
C ASN A 316 16.48 -22.44 9.96
N PHE A 317 17.05 -21.98 11.09
CA PHE A 317 16.83 -22.63 12.38
C PHE A 317 15.34 -22.69 12.74
N VAL A 318 14.64 -21.54 12.74
CA VAL A 318 13.21 -21.49 13.08
C VAL A 318 12.37 -22.31 12.09
N SER A 319 12.70 -22.24 10.80
CA SER A 319 12.00 -22.99 9.76
C SER A 319 12.08 -24.50 9.97
N ASN A 320 13.23 -25.01 10.40
CA ASN A 320 13.45 -26.42 10.67
C ASN A 320 12.77 -26.86 11.98
N GLU A 321 12.95 -26.10 13.06
CA GLU A 321 12.40 -26.42 14.39
C GLU A 321 10.87 -26.52 14.36
N TYR A 322 10.20 -25.59 13.66
CA TYR A 322 8.74 -25.52 13.60
C TYR A 322 8.14 -26.12 12.32
N GLN A 323 8.96 -26.74 11.46
CA GLN A 323 8.54 -27.36 10.19
C GLN A 323 7.78 -26.38 9.27
N LEU A 324 8.28 -25.14 9.16
CA LEU A 324 7.56 -24.06 8.48
C LEU A 324 7.35 -24.30 6.99
N ASN A 325 8.23 -25.07 6.32
CA ASN A 325 8.04 -25.42 4.91
C ASN A 325 6.71 -26.16 4.68
N SER A 326 6.38 -27.13 5.54
CA SER A 326 5.11 -27.85 5.47
C SER A 326 3.91 -26.94 5.75
N ILE A 327 4.06 -25.98 6.67
CA ILE A 327 3.02 -25.00 6.98
C ILE A 327 2.81 -24.04 5.80
N LYS A 328 3.89 -23.55 5.19
CA LYS A 328 3.86 -22.69 4.01
C LYS A 328 3.15 -23.36 2.85
N GLU A 329 3.45 -24.63 2.58
CA GLU A 329 2.78 -25.41 1.53
C GLU A 329 1.30 -25.63 1.85
N THR A 330 0.98 -26.04 3.08
CA THR A 330 -0.40 -26.39 3.46
C THR A 330 -1.33 -25.17 3.50
N LEU A 331 -0.81 -24.05 4.02
CA LEU A 331 -1.58 -22.82 4.21
C LEU A 331 -1.41 -21.84 3.04
N GLU A 332 -0.49 -22.12 2.11
CA GLU A 332 -0.09 -21.21 1.04
C GLU A 332 0.24 -19.82 1.62
N ILE A 333 1.06 -19.80 2.68
CA ILE A 333 1.41 -18.58 3.43
C ILE A 333 2.54 -17.83 2.78
N ILE A 334 2.30 -16.55 2.55
CA ILE A 334 3.31 -15.60 2.07
C ILE A 334 3.21 -14.25 2.80
N VAL A 335 4.32 -13.51 2.85
CA VAL A 335 4.25 -12.05 2.99
C VAL A 335 3.78 -11.50 1.64
N PRO A 336 2.66 -10.77 1.56
CA PRO A 336 2.19 -10.22 0.29
C PRO A 336 3.19 -9.19 -0.26
N GLU A 337 3.18 -8.96 -1.57
CA GLU A 337 3.97 -7.89 -2.18
C GLU A 337 3.41 -6.51 -1.81
N GLY A 338 4.28 -5.57 -1.48
CA GLY A 338 3.89 -4.19 -1.17
C GLY A 338 3.58 -3.38 -2.43
N GLU A 339 2.65 -2.45 -2.33
CA GLU A 339 2.16 -1.62 -3.47
C GLU A 339 3.25 -0.78 -4.13
N PHE A 340 4.24 -0.37 -3.33
CA PHE A 340 5.32 0.54 -3.76
C PHE A 340 6.68 -0.15 -3.77
N SER A 341 6.68 -1.48 -3.90
CA SER A 341 7.93 -2.22 -4.11
C SER A 341 8.51 -1.80 -5.47
N PRO A 342 9.84 -1.61 -5.60
CA PRO A 342 10.44 -1.31 -6.89
C PRO A 342 10.04 -2.41 -7.88
N SER A 343 9.34 -2.02 -8.94
CA SER A 343 8.79 -2.96 -9.92
C SER A 343 9.94 -3.76 -10.55
N VAL A 344 9.90 -5.08 -10.37
CA VAL A 344 10.46 -5.97 -11.39
C VAL A 344 9.54 -5.81 -12.59
N GLU A 345 10.10 -5.46 -13.75
CA GLU A 345 9.37 -5.38 -15.01
C GLU A 345 8.59 -6.69 -15.19
N GLU A 346 7.25 -6.62 -15.06
CA GLU A 346 6.37 -7.70 -15.49
C GLU A 346 6.47 -7.69 -17.02
N SER A 347 7.21 -8.65 -17.59
CA SER A 347 7.18 -8.92 -19.02
C SER A 347 5.78 -9.43 -19.37
N ASP A 348 5.06 -8.67 -20.18
CA ASP A 348 3.84 -9.10 -20.87
C ASP A 348 4.16 -10.31 -21.78
N ASP A 349 4.15 -11.53 -21.23
CA ASP A 349 4.07 -12.77 -21.99
C ASP A 349 3.81 -13.94 -21.02
N ASP A 350 2.54 -14.18 -20.68
CA ASP A 350 2.03 -15.53 -20.36
C ASP A 350 0.51 -15.49 -20.15
N PHE A 351 -0.25 -15.22 -21.21
CA PHE A 351 -1.66 -15.64 -21.29
C PHE A 351 -2.11 -15.73 -22.75
N ALA A 352 -1.51 -16.64 -23.51
CA ALA A 352 -2.15 -17.21 -24.68
C ALA A 352 -2.52 -18.67 -24.35
N PRO A 353 -3.81 -19.04 -24.24
CA PRO A 353 -4.18 -20.45 -24.18
C PRO A 353 -3.82 -21.10 -25.51
N SER A 354 -2.98 -22.12 -25.45
CA SER A 354 -2.63 -22.99 -26.57
C SER A 354 -3.90 -23.62 -27.15
N ILE A 355 -4.18 -23.27 -28.40
CA ILE A 355 -5.21 -23.91 -29.23
C ILE A 355 -4.75 -25.36 -29.49
N PRO A 356 -5.59 -26.39 -29.28
CA PRO A 356 -5.24 -27.76 -29.63
C PRO A 356 -5.18 -27.92 -31.15
N ASP A 357 -4.08 -28.49 -31.65
CA ASP A 357 -3.92 -28.92 -33.04
C ASP A 357 -4.94 -30.01 -33.40
N GLU A 358 -6.05 -29.63 -34.04
CA GLU A 358 -6.84 -30.57 -34.85
C GLU A 358 -6.30 -30.61 -36.28
N HIS A 359 -5.29 -31.44 -36.51
CA HIS A 359 -5.06 -32.07 -37.82
C HIS A 359 -4.28 -33.37 -37.66
N THR A 360 -4.99 -34.48 -37.43
CA THR A 360 -4.52 -35.79 -37.88
C THR A 360 -5.57 -36.36 -38.82
N ILE A 361 -5.28 -36.26 -40.11
CA ILE A 361 -5.96 -37.02 -41.15
C ILE A 361 -5.42 -38.45 -41.07
N LEU A 362 -6.27 -39.41 -40.70
CA LEU A 362 -6.51 -40.66 -41.43
C LEU A 362 -7.78 -41.33 -40.92
#